data_AF-A0A3B9BDY5-F1
#
_entry.id   AF-A0A3B9BDY5-F1
#
_cell.length_a   1.000
_cell.length_b   1.000
_cell.length_c   1.000
_cell.angle_alpha   90.00
_cell.angle_beta   90.00
_cell.angle_gamma   90.00
#
_symmetry.space_group_name_H-M   'P 1'
#
loop_
_entity.id
_entity.type
_entity.pdbx_description
1 polymer ?
#
loop_
_entity_poly.entity_id
_entity_poly.type
_entity_poly.pdbx_seq_one_letter_code
_entity_poly.pdbx_strand_id
1 'polypeptide(L)'
;ATHEKIERAPLFDHCPEDLWVGANEAHYLSNGKIGVLGHIAEFSADGDRHYYSMVFSIDLETGSSTLPEVIAKRSDFPSGETKRPDLQDVIFSGGLQRLEDGNARLFAGLSDAEAGFLDMKDPFLSFEK
;
A
#
# COMPACT_ATOMS: atom_id res chain seq x y z
N ALA A 1 -12.44 8.87 -16.67
CA ALA A 1 -11.24 9.20 -17.47
C ALA A 1 -11.34 8.50 -18.82
N THR A 2 -10.66 9.00 -19.87
CA THR A 2 -10.50 8.25 -21.13
C THR A 2 -9.26 7.35 -21.03
N HIS A 3 -9.19 6.25 -21.78
CA HIS A 3 -8.01 5.35 -21.76
C HIS A 3 -6.72 6.10 -22.11
N GLU A 4 -6.77 7.01 -23.10
CA GLU A 4 -5.64 7.85 -23.49
C GLU A 4 -5.08 8.70 -22.34
N LYS A 5 -5.93 9.16 -21.41
CA LYS A 5 -5.48 9.91 -20.23
C LYS A 5 -4.76 9.03 -19.22
N ILE A 6 -5.16 7.76 -19.12
CA ILE A 6 -4.53 6.77 -18.24
C ILE A 6 -3.16 6.39 -18.82
N GLU A 7 -3.09 6.10 -20.11
CA GLU A 7 -1.84 5.71 -20.79
C GLU A 7 -0.78 6.82 -20.79
N ARG A 8 -1.21 8.09 -20.80
CA ARG A 8 -0.32 9.26 -20.79
C ARG A 8 -0.07 9.81 -19.39
N ALA A 9 -0.51 9.13 -18.33
CA ALA A 9 -0.28 9.58 -16.97
C ALA A 9 1.23 9.65 -16.69
N PRO A 10 1.73 10.73 -16.06
CA PRO A 10 3.12 10.81 -15.66
C PRO A 10 3.50 9.66 -14.72
N LEU A 11 4.70 9.12 -14.90
CA LEU A 11 5.23 8.06 -14.04
C LEU A 11 5.90 8.66 -12.80
N PHE A 12 5.70 8.00 -11.67
CA PHE A 12 6.50 8.22 -10.48
C PHE A 12 7.69 7.28 -10.45
N ASP A 13 8.83 7.75 -9.94
CA ASP A 13 10.03 6.94 -9.72
C ASP A 13 9.91 6.17 -8.38
N HIS A 14 8.97 5.21 -8.35
CA HIS A 14 8.62 4.45 -7.14
C HIS A 14 9.16 3.03 -7.13
N CYS A 15 9.60 2.52 -8.28
CA CYS A 15 9.81 1.09 -8.46
C CYS A 15 11.11 0.80 -9.22
N PRO A 16 12.11 0.22 -8.54
CA PRO A 16 13.24 -0.46 -9.18
C PRO A 16 12.76 -1.58 -10.13
N GLU A 17 13.58 -1.95 -11.11
CA GLU A 17 13.22 -2.92 -12.17
C GLU A 17 12.68 -4.27 -11.65
N ASP A 18 13.15 -4.73 -10.49
CA ASP A 18 12.81 -6.04 -9.91
C ASP A 18 11.60 -6.02 -8.96
N LEU A 19 11.07 -4.83 -8.65
CA LEU A 19 9.91 -4.66 -7.78
C LEU A 19 8.66 -4.36 -8.62
N TRP A 20 7.49 -4.53 -8.01
CA TRP A 20 6.26 -3.94 -8.53
C TRP A 20 5.51 -3.21 -7.42
N VAL A 21 4.87 -2.11 -7.79
CA VAL A 21 4.06 -1.26 -6.91
C VAL A 21 2.68 -1.05 -7.50
N GLY A 22 1.70 -0.79 -6.63
CA GLY A 22 0.37 -0.39 -7.07
C GLY A 22 -0.38 0.36 -5.98
N ALA A 23 -1.21 1.31 -6.40
CA ALA A 23 -2.16 1.97 -5.51
C ALA A 23 -3.38 1.07 -5.26
N ASN A 24 -3.89 1.11 -4.03
CA ASN A 24 -5.08 0.40 -3.58
C ASN A 24 -6.20 1.37 -3.18
N GLU A 25 -5.87 2.41 -2.41
CA GLU A 25 -6.80 3.43 -1.94
C GLU A 25 -6.13 4.81 -1.92
N ALA A 26 -6.91 5.86 -2.15
CA ALA A 26 -6.45 7.24 -2.09
C ALA A 26 -7.30 8.06 -1.12
N HIS A 27 -6.62 8.80 -0.23
CA HIS A 27 -7.21 9.71 0.75
C HIS A 27 -6.88 11.15 0.40
N TYR A 28 -7.90 12.01 0.40
CA TYR A 28 -7.67 13.45 0.38
C TYR A 28 -7.23 13.90 1.77
N LEU A 29 -6.04 14.47 1.87
CA LEU A 29 -5.43 14.90 3.12
C LEU A 29 -5.79 16.35 3.46
N SER A 30 -5.70 16.69 4.75
CA SER A 30 -6.08 18.02 5.28
C SER A 30 -5.26 19.18 4.70
N ASN A 31 -4.04 18.92 4.24
CA ASN A 31 -3.18 19.90 3.57
C ASN A 31 -3.37 19.94 2.04
N GLY A 32 -4.39 19.29 1.49
CA GLY A 32 -4.71 19.29 0.07
C GLY A 32 -3.91 18.29 -0.78
N LYS A 33 -3.03 17.51 -0.17
CA LYS A 33 -2.32 16.41 -0.83
C LYS A 33 -3.19 15.16 -0.92
N ILE A 34 -2.76 14.18 -1.70
CA ILE A 34 -3.32 12.82 -1.69
C ILE A 34 -2.39 11.90 -0.90
N GLY A 35 -2.92 11.16 0.06
CA GLY A 35 -2.26 10.01 0.68
C GLY A 35 -2.69 8.76 -0.06
N VAL A 36 -1.75 7.95 -0.53
CA VAL A 36 -2.03 6.71 -1.26
C VAL A 36 -1.64 5.54 -0.38
N LEU A 37 -2.59 4.66 -0.11
CA LEU A 37 -2.34 3.31 0.38
C LEU A 37 -2.15 2.41 -0.83
N GLY A 38 -1.13 1.56 -0.78
CA GLY A 38 -0.82 0.66 -1.86
C GLY A 38 -0.17 -0.63 -1.40
N HIS A 39 0.48 -1.27 -2.36
CA HIS A 39 1.38 -2.38 -2.14
C HIS A 39 2.72 -2.17 -2.87
N ILE A 40 3.78 -2.72 -2.29
CA ILE A 40 5.06 -2.97 -2.95
C ILE A 40 5.37 -4.46 -2.80
N ALA A 41 5.94 -5.04 -3.84
CA ALA A 41 6.11 -6.48 -3.89
C ALA A 41 7.29 -6.91 -4.76
N GLU A 42 7.78 -8.11 -4.47
CA GLU A 42 8.95 -8.71 -5.09
C GLU A 42 8.83 -10.23 -5.16
N PHE A 43 9.65 -10.83 -6.02
CA PHE A 43 9.88 -12.27 -6.01
C PHE A 43 11.13 -12.59 -5.19
N SER A 44 11.03 -13.63 -4.36
CA SER A 44 12.19 -14.27 -3.76
C SER A 44 13.03 -14.98 -4.83
N ALA A 45 14.28 -15.30 -4.50
CA ALA A 45 15.13 -16.11 -5.38
C ALA A 45 14.53 -17.50 -5.69
N ASP A 46 13.71 -18.03 -4.78
CA ASP A 46 13.04 -19.33 -4.92
C ASP A 46 11.69 -19.22 -5.65
N GLY A 47 11.27 -18.01 -6.05
CA GLY A 47 10.04 -17.73 -6.80
C GLY A 47 8.81 -17.45 -5.95
N ASP A 48 8.96 -17.35 -4.62
CA ASP A 48 7.89 -16.96 -3.72
C ASP A 48 7.58 -15.47 -3.86
N ARG A 49 6.34 -15.09 -3.53
CA ARG A 49 5.90 -13.70 -3.61
C ARG A 49 5.91 -13.07 -2.23
N HIS A 50 6.48 -11.88 -2.17
CA HIS A 50 6.43 -11.01 -1.01
C HIS A 50 5.62 -9.78 -1.35
N TYR A 51 4.56 -9.51 -0.60
CA TYR A 51 3.77 -8.28 -0.75
C TYR A 51 3.68 -7.58 0.59
N TYR A 52 3.89 -6.26 0.53
CA TYR A 52 3.87 -5.37 1.67
C TYR A 52 2.86 -4.25 1.44
N SER A 53 2.13 -3.86 2.47
CA SER A 53 1.35 -2.63 2.42
C SER A 53 2.30 -1.45 2.52
N MET A 54 2.09 -0.43 1.69
CA MET A 54 2.88 0.79 1.70
C MET A 54 2.00 2.03 1.64
N VAL A 55 2.56 3.18 2.02
CA VAL A 55 1.96 4.49 1.77
C VAL A 55 2.92 5.44 1.08
N PHE A 56 2.39 6.41 0.35
CA PHE A 56 3.11 7.60 -0.08
C PHE A 56 2.15 8.77 -0.21
N SER A 57 2.67 9.98 -0.45
CA SER A 57 1.85 11.16 -0.71
C SER A 57 2.13 11.75 -2.08
N ILE A 58 1.10 12.31 -2.72
CA ILE A 58 1.16 13.08 -3.96
C ILE A 58 0.79 14.53 -3.65
N ASP A 59 1.66 15.44 -4.04
CA ASP A 59 1.41 16.87 -4.05
C ASP A 59 0.71 17.25 -5.37
N LEU A 60 -0.52 17.73 -5.28
CA LEU A 60 -1.35 18.02 -6.46
C LEU A 60 -0.94 19.33 -7.17
N GLU A 61 -0.24 20.23 -6.50
CA GLU A 61 0.22 21.49 -7.11
C GLU A 61 1.44 21.24 -8.00
N THR A 62 2.38 20.43 -7.51
CA THR A 62 3.63 20.14 -8.21
C THR A 62 3.57 18.86 -9.05
N GLY A 63 2.60 17.99 -8.79
CA GLY A 63 2.54 16.65 -9.37
C GLY A 63 3.64 15.70 -8.88
N SER A 64 4.38 16.07 -7.83
CA SER A 64 5.45 15.25 -7.25
C SER A 64 4.91 14.29 -6.19
N SER A 65 5.65 13.22 -5.91
CA SER A 65 5.31 12.26 -4.86
C SER A 65 6.46 12.04 -3.89
N THR A 66 6.14 11.60 -2.67
CA THR A 66 7.13 11.01 -1.77
C THR A 66 7.49 9.60 -2.26
N LEU A 67 8.60 9.06 -1.74
CA LEU A 67 8.90 7.64 -1.91
C LEU A 67 7.89 6.78 -1.12
N PRO A 68 7.61 5.54 -1.57
CA PRO A 68 6.81 4.58 -0.81
C PRO A 68 7.47 4.20 0.51
N GLU A 69 6.67 4.14 1.57
CA GLU A 69 7.06 3.66 2.90
C GLU A 69 6.25 2.40 3.23
N VAL A 70 6.94 1.28 3.52
CA VAL A 70 6.30 0.04 3.95
C VAL A 70 5.73 0.22 5.35
N ILE A 71 4.46 -0.15 5.53
CA ILE A 71 3.73 -0.02 6.80
C ILE A 71 3.31 -1.36 7.42
N ALA A 72 3.16 -2.42 6.61
CA ALA A 72 2.80 -3.73 7.13
C ALA A 72 3.29 -4.86 6.21
N LYS A 73 3.48 -6.04 6.80
CA LYS A 73 3.81 -7.31 6.15
C LYS A 73 2.95 -8.45 6.68
N ARG A 74 2.99 -9.61 6.02
CA ARG A 74 2.14 -10.75 6.39
C ARG A 74 2.37 -11.26 7.81
N SER A 75 3.61 -11.20 8.31
CA SER A 75 3.96 -11.63 9.67
C SER A 75 3.42 -10.71 10.78
N ASP A 76 2.90 -9.53 10.44
CA ASP A 76 2.30 -8.61 11.44
C ASP A 76 0.87 -9.03 11.80
N PHE A 77 0.27 -9.93 11.01
CA PHE A 77 -1.04 -10.53 11.24
C PHE A 77 -0.90 -11.93 11.86
N PRO A 78 -1.95 -12.47 12.51
CA PRO A 78 -1.96 -13.85 12.95
C PRO A 78 -1.64 -14.84 11.82
N SER A 79 -1.02 -15.96 12.16
CA SER A 79 -0.88 -17.09 11.24
C SER A 79 -2.26 -17.58 10.80
N GLY A 80 -2.39 -18.00 9.54
CA GLY A 80 -3.65 -18.47 8.97
C GLY A 80 -3.42 -19.27 7.71
N GLU A 81 -4.52 -19.61 7.03
CA GLU A 81 -4.48 -20.39 5.80
C GLU A 81 -3.76 -19.64 4.67
N THR A 82 -3.18 -20.39 3.73
CA THR A 82 -2.62 -19.84 2.50
C THR A 82 -3.24 -20.53 1.30
N LYS A 83 -3.59 -19.75 0.27
CA LYS A 83 -4.20 -20.30 -0.95
C LYS A 83 -3.24 -21.22 -1.72
N ARG A 84 -1.93 -20.91 -1.67
CA ARG A 84 -0.84 -21.68 -2.27
C ARG A 84 0.47 -21.40 -1.51
N PRO A 85 1.49 -22.29 -1.60
CA PRO A 85 2.76 -22.09 -0.91
C PRO A 85 3.44 -20.75 -1.23
N ASP A 86 3.45 -20.33 -2.51
CA ASP A 86 4.10 -19.10 -2.97
C ASP A 86 3.47 -17.80 -2.47
N LEU A 87 2.31 -17.88 -1.79
CA LEU A 87 1.55 -16.74 -1.28
C LEU A 87 1.64 -16.60 0.25
N GLN A 88 2.48 -17.39 0.90
CA GLN A 88 2.56 -17.41 2.36
C GLN A 88 2.96 -16.04 2.94
N ASP A 89 3.75 -15.23 2.25
CA ASP A 89 4.19 -13.88 2.67
C ASP A 89 3.53 -12.76 1.87
N VAL A 90 2.25 -12.95 1.50
CA VAL A 90 1.46 -11.96 0.74
C VAL A 90 0.42 -11.30 1.63
N ILE A 91 0.43 -9.97 1.66
CA ILE A 91 -0.75 -9.18 2.03
C ILE A 91 -1.16 -8.27 0.87
N PHE A 92 -2.46 -8.03 0.73
CA PHE A 92 -3.00 -7.10 -0.25
C PHE A 92 -3.91 -6.09 0.43
N SER A 93 -3.50 -4.82 0.43
CA SER A 93 -4.20 -3.73 1.10
C SER A 93 -5.66 -3.63 0.63
N GLY A 94 -6.60 -3.83 1.56
CA GLY A 94 -8.04 -3.74 1.32
C GLY A 94 -8.63 -2.36 1.64
N GLY A 95 -7.98 -1.61 2.54
CA GLY A 95 -8.27 -0.21 2.80
C GLY A 95 -7.77 0.27 4.17
N LEU A 96 -7.77 1.58 4.40
CA LEU A 96 -7.31 2.18 5.66
C LEU A 96 -8.39 3.07 6.29
N GLN A 97 -8.89 2.66 7.45
CA GLN A 97 -9.81 3.48 8.24
C GLN A 97 -9.02 4.35 9.22
N ARG A 98 -8.95 5.66 8.96
CA ARG A 98 -8.37 6.64 9.90
C ARG A 98 -9.30 6.82 11.11
N LEU A 99 -8.75 6.81 12.32
CA LEU A 99 -9.47 6.95 13.59
C LEU A 99 -9.19 8.33 14.22
N GLU A 100 -10.09 8.81 15.08
CA GLU A 100 -10.01 10.17 15.65
C GLU A 100 -8.86 10.37 16.65
N ASP A 101 -8.26 9.29 17.14
CA ASP A 101 -7.20 9.29 18.17
C ASP A 101 -5.78 9.28 17.58
N GLY A 102 -5.64 9.54 16.28
CA GLY A 102 -4.37 9.51 15.55
C GLY A 102 -3.86 8.11 15.25
N ASN A 103 -4.73 7.10 15.39
CA ASN A 103 -4.49 5.75 14.89
C ASN A 103 -5.25 5.52 13.59
N ALA A 104 -4.95 4.41 12.93
CA ALA A 104 -5.68 3.91 11.78
C ALA A 104 -5.79 2.38 11.88
N ARG A 105 -6.82 1.84 11.22
CA ARG A 105 -7.01 0.42 11.04
C ARG A 105 -6.76 0.05 9.58
N LEU A 106 -5.74 -0.75 9.35
CA LEU A 106 -5.42 -1.30 8.04
C LEU A 106 -6.17 -2.61 7.85
N PHE A 107 -7.01 -2.69 6.82
CA PHE A 107 -7.62 -3.93 6.36
C PHE A 107 -6.78 -4.50 5.22
N ALA A 108 -6.58 -5.82 5.23
CA ALA A 108 -5.81 -6.50 4.20
C ALA A 108 -6.35 -7.91 3.92
N GLY A 109 -6.26 -8.33 2.66
CA GLY A 109 -6.28 -9.75 2.32
C GLY A 109 -4.98 -10.41 2.76
N LEU A 110 -5.06 -11.60 3.34
CA LEU A 110 -3.94 -12.35 3.90
C LEU A 110 -3.76 -13.65 3.11
N SER A 111 -2.60 -13.81 2.48
CA SER A 111 -2.20 -15.02 1.73
C SER A 111 -3.24 -15.52 0.70
N ASP A 112 -4.00 -14.59 0.12
CA ASP A 112 -5.15 -14.82 -0.78
C ASP A 112 -6.22 -15.80 -0.25
N ALA A 113 -6.25 -16.03 1.06
CA ALA A 113 -7.14 -17.01 1.69
C ALA A 113 -8.09 -16.36 2.69
N GLU A 114 -7.63 -15.32 3.38
CA GLU A 114 -8.34 -14.69 4.49
C GLU A 114 -8.36 -13.17 4.33
N ALA A 115 -9.15 -12.50 5.17
CA ALA A 115 -9.08 -11.06 5.38
C ALA A 115 -8.87 -10.79 6.85
N GLY A 116 -8.06 -9.78 7.16
CA GLY A 116 -7.79 -9.36 8.51
C GLY A 116 -7.59 -7.86 8.61
N PHE A 117 -7.37 -7.40 9.83
CA PHE A 117 -6.98 -6.02 10.08
C PHE A 117 -5.93 -5.94 11.19
N LEU A 118 -5.20 -4.84 11.22
CA LEU A 118 -4.38 -4.45 12.36
C LEU A 118 -4.57 -2.95 12.64
N ASP A 119 -4.41 -2.58 13.91
CA ASP A 119 -4.41 -1.19 14.35
C ASP A 119 -2.97 -0.68 14.39
N MET A 120 -2.77 0.55 13.92
CA MET A 120 -1.46 1.19 13.84
C MET A 120 -1.57 2.70 14.02
N LYS A 121 -0.44 3.40 14.14
CA LYS A 121 -0.44 4.86 14.04
C LYS A 121 -0.85 5.27 12.64
N ASP A 122 -1.69 6.30 12.53
CA ASP A 122 -2.16 6.76 11.23
C ASP A 122 -0.96 7.17 10.35
N PRO A 123 -0.68 6.40 9.27
CA PRO A 123 0.51 6.58 8.47
C PRO A 123 0.47 7.87 7.63
N PHE A 124 -0.71 8.48 7.44
CA PHE A 124 -0.82 9.71 6.65
C PHE A 124 -0.55 10.99 7.46
N LEU A 125 -0.54 10.92 8.79
CA LEU A 125 -0.24 12.08 9.65
C LEU A 125 1.16 12.64 9.41
N SER A 126 2.12 11.82 8.95
CA SER A 126 3.47 12.28 8.61
C SER A 126 3.49 13.22 7.41
N PHE A 127 2.56 13.05 6.46
CA PHE A 127 2.47 13.83 5.23
C PHE A 127 1.60 15.08 5.35
N GLU A 128 0.81 15.19 6.43
CA GLU A 128 -0.08 16.31 6.75
C GLU A 128 0.59 17.45 7.53
N LYS A 129 1.90 17.33 7.78
CA LYS A 129 2.69 18.36 8.44
C LYS A 129 2.97 19.57 7.54
#